data_AF-A0A819WFB8-F1
#
_entry.id   AF-A0A819WFB8-F1
#
_cell.length_a   1.000
_cell.length_b   1.000
_cell.length_c   1.000
_cell.angle_alpha   90.00
_cell.angle_beta   90.00
_cell.angle_gamma   90.00
#
_symmetry.space_group_name_H-M   'P 1'
#
loop_
_entity.id
_entity.type
_entity.pdbx_description
1 polymer ?
#
loop_
_entity_poly.entity_id
_entity_poly.type
_entity_poly.pdbx_seq_one_letter_code
_entity_poly.pdbx_strand_id
1 'polypeptide(L)'
;MFTLFNASDIFLVTTPSIQIFSLLHIISDIAFERIDPQGNFIVIENVGSIGRDQDMKNWSIRRKIDSKDDIVYKFPDNFVLQSRSCVRIFSRNGSIGLVNQKEALVADNIPTWGTDSHMVTRLLDANGDERALYDEKFQ
;
A
#
# COMPACT_ATOMS: atom_id res chain seq x y z
N MET A 1 -6.84 -4.04 21.72
CA MET A 1 -7.54 -2.97 20.97
C MET A 1 -6.69 -1.73 21.14
N PHE A 2 -5.91 -1.36 20.12
CA PHE A 2 -5.12 -0.14 20.14
C PHE A 2 -5.42 0.62 18.84
N THR A 3 -6.22 1.67 18.99
CA THR A 3 -6.31 2.79 18.06
C THR A 3 -5.44 3.90 18.63
N LEU A 4 -4.44 4.33 17.85
CA LEU A 4 -3.90 5.68 17.80
C LEU A 4 -2.91 5.67 16.62
N PHE A 5 -3.36 6.14 15.46
CA PHE A 5 -2.47 6.50 14.36
C PHE A 5 -1.85 7.84 14.76
N ASN A 6 -0.56 7.84 15.10
CA ASN A 6 0.24 9.06 15.07
C ASN A 6 1.16 8.99 13.85
N ALA A 7 1.46 10.14 13.24
CA ALA A 7 1.99 10.25 11.88
C ALA A 7 3.46 9.80 11.69
N SER A 8 3.98 8.89 12.51
CA SER A 8 5.37 8.42 12.41
C SER A 8 5.62 7.12 13.18
N ASP A 9 4.61 6.25 13.31
CA ASP A 9 4.77 5.00 14.04
C ASP A 9 5.79 4.09 13.34
N ILE A 10 6.87 3.77 14.06
CA ILE A 10 7.86 2.77 13.67
C ILE A 10 7.38 1.43 14.23
N PHE A 11 7.09 0.46 13.35
CA PHE A 11 6.72 -0.89 13.77
C PHE A 11 7.93 -1.82 13.62
N LEU A 12 8.30 -2.46 14.73
CA LEU A 12 9.28 -3.54 14.77
C LEU A 12 8.53 -4.88 14.72
N VAL A 13 8.74 -5.65 13.66
CA VAL A 13 8.31 -7.06 13.62
C VAL A 13 9.56 -7.91 13.74
N THR A 14 9.66 -8.68 14.82
CA THR A 14 10.83 -9.52 15.11
C THR A 14 10.47 -11.00 15.02
N THR A 15 11.22 -11.71 14.18
CA THR A 15 11.51 -13.14 14.42
C THR A 15 12.95 -13.21 14.90
N PRO A 16 13.39 -14.27 15.61
CA PRO A 16 14.76 -14.35 16.12
C PRO A 16 15.87 -14.24 15.05
N SER A 17 15.53 -14.29 13.76
CA SER A 17 16.46 -14.28 12.63
C SER A 17 16.32 -13.08 11.67
N ILE A 18 15.29 -12.23 11.80
CA ILE A 18 15.04 -11.10 10.88
C ILE A 18 14.55 -9.89 11.68
N GLN A 19 15.22 -8.75 11.51
CA GLN A 19 14.76 -7.47 12.02
C GLN A 19 14.17 -6.64 10.87
N ILE A 20 12.88 -6.29 11.00
CA ILE A 20 12.20 -5.40 10.06
C ILE A 20 12.02 -4.05 10.74
N PHE A 21 12.55 -3.00 10.12
CA PHE A 21 12.27 -1.62 10.47
C PHE A 21 11.30 -1.08 9.43
N SER A 22 10.10 -0.72 9.86
CA SER A 22 9.12 -0.06 9.00
C SER A 22 8.75 1.31 9.55
N LEU A 23 8.61 2.30 8.66
CA LEU A 23 8.10 3.63 8.98
C LEU A 23 6.88 3.91 8.12
N LEU A 24 5.76 4.27 8.76
CA LEU A 24 4.55 4.74 8.10
C LEU A 24 4.39 6.24 8.33
N HIS A 25 4.31 7.00 7.24
CA HIS A 25 3.96 8.42 7.27
C HIS A 25 2.64 8.63 6.53
N ILE A 26 1.66 9.21 7.20
CA ILE A 26 0.32 9.45 6.67
C ILE A 26 0.08 10.96 6.59
N ILE A 27 -0.19 11.46 5.38
CA ILE A 27 -0.44 12.89 5.10
C ILE A 27 -1.94 13.14 4.85
N SER A 28 -2.71 12.09 4.60
CA SER A 28 -4.14 12.13 4.23
C SER A 28 -4.99 11.14 5.03
N ASP A 29 -6.26 10.97 4.65
CA ASP A 29 -7.14 9.94 5.23
C ASP A 29 -6.87 8.52 4.69
N ILE A 30 -5.96 8.37 3.72
CA ILE A 30 -5.62 7.08 3.13
C ILE A 30 -4.26 6.63 3.62
N ALA A 31 -4.19 5.43 4.18
CA ALA A 31 -2.99 4.84 4.76
C ALA A 31 -2.65 3.48 4.13
N PHE A 32 -1.38 3.08 4.22
CA PHE A 32 -0.99 1.69 3.98
C PHE A 32 -1.33 0.86 5.23
N GLU A 33 -2.19 -0.14 5.08
CA GLU A 33 -2.52 -1.08 6.18
C GLU A 33 -1.52 -2.23 6.22
N ARG A 34 -1.18 -2.78 5.05
CA ARG A 34 -0.33 -3.96 4.93
C ARG A 34 0.32 -4.03 3.58
N ILE A 35 1.58 -4.42 3.56
CA ILE A 35 2.27 -4.82 2.36
C ILE A 35 2.73 -6.26 2.54
N ASP A 36 2.47 -7.10 1.55
CA ASP A 36 2.90 -8.49 1.58
C ASP A 36 4.43 -8.57 1.38
N PRO A 37 5.19 -9.16 2.33
CA PRO A 37 6.65 -9.24 2.23
C PRO A 37 7.15 -10.07 1.03
N GLN A 38 6.28 -10.87 0.41
CA GLN A 38 6.58 -11.65 -0.79
C GLN A 38 6.18 -10.92 -2.09
N GLY A 39 5.69 -9.68 -1.99
CA GLY A 39 5.32 -8.85 -3.14
C GLY A 39 4.02 -9.29 -3.83
N ASN A 40 3.16 -10.04 -3.16
CA ASN A 40 1.91 -10.51 -3.76
C ASN A 40 0.82 -9.43 -3.78
N PHE A 41 0.75 -8.57 -2.76
CA PHE A 41 -0.27 -7.52 -2.68
C PHE A 41 0.15 -6.34 -1.80
N ILE A 42 -0.57 -5.23 -1.97
CA ILE A 42 -0.57 -4.06 -1.09
C ILE A 42 -2.02 -3.81 -0.65
N VAL A 43 -2.23 -3.47 0.62
CA VAL A 43 -3.53 -3.07 1.17
C VAL A 43 -3.46 -1.61 1.59
N ILE A 44 -4.41 -0.82 1.11
CA ILE A 44 -4.63 0.55 1.61
C ILE A 44 -5.99 0.61 2.32
N GLU A 45 -6.10 1.50 3.29
CA GLU A 45 -7.31 1.73 4.08
C GLU A 45 -7.67 3.21 4.08
N ASN A 46 -8.97 3.51 3.95
CA ASN A 46 -9.51 4.82 4.24
C ASN A 46 -9.79 4.92 5.75
N VAL A 47 -8.84 5.48 6.48
CA VAL A 47 -8.90 5.68 7.94
C VAL A 47 -9.62 6.98 8.32
N GLY A 48 -10.09 7.74 7.33
CA GLY A 48 -10.85 8.96 7.51
C GLY A 48 -12.15 8.80 8.29
N SER A 49 -12.81 9.92 8.57
CA SER A 49 -14.11 9.91 9.26
C SER A 49 -15.19 9.17 8.47
N ILE A 50 -16.14 8.58 9.19
CA ILE A 50 -17.30 7.88 8.62
C ILE A 50 -18.04 8.79 7.62
N GLY A 51 -18.41 8.25 6.46
CA GLY A 51 -19.13 8.97 5.40
C GLY A 51 -18.25 9.81 4.48
N ARG A 52 -16.93 9.84 4.68
CA ARG A 52 -15.97 10.46 3.76
C ARG A 52 -15.34 9.42 2.84
N ASP A 53 -16.03 9.10 1.76
CA ASP A 53 -15.50 8.29 0.68
C ASP A 53 -14.41 9.07 -0.09
N GLN A 54 -13.39 8.37 -0.59
CA GLN A 54 -12.29 8.98 -1.35
C GLN A 54 -12.35 8.56 -2.82
N ASP A 55 -12.54 9.53 -3.70
CA ASP A 55 -12.32 9.34 -5.15
C ASP A 55 -10.81 9.22 -5.42
N MET A 56 -10.41 8.10 -6.02
CA MET A 56 -9.01 7.77 -6.30
C MET A 56 -8.64 7.99 -7.76
N LYS A 57 -9.47 8.69 -8.55
CA LYS A 57 -9.19 8.99 -9.94
C LYS A 57 -7.84 9.69 -10.11
N ASN A 58 -7.00 9.16 -11.00
CA ASN A 58 -5.61 9.58 -11.25
C ASN A 58 -4.63 9.39 -10.09
N TRP A 59 -5.03 8.77 -8.97
CA TRP A 59 -4.09 8.41 -7.93
C TRP A 59 -3.21 7.25 -8.39
N SER A 60 -2.06 7.09 -7.73
CA SER A 60 -1.15 5.99 -8.02
C SER A 60 -0.41 5.48 -6.78
N ILE A 61 -0.02 4.21 -6.83
CA ILE A 61 0.97 3.63 -5.91
C ILE A 61 2.30 3.54 -6.67
N ARG A 62 3.37 4.03 -6.05
CA ARG A 62 4.74 3.96 -6.58
C ARG A 62 5.65 3.26 -5.58
N ARG A 63 6.22 2.12 -5.95
CA ARG A 63 7.16 1.36 -5.12
C ARG A 63 8.56 1.42 -5.72
N LYS A 64 9.50 1.98 -4.95
CA LYS A 64 10.93 1.99 -5.25
C LYS A 64 11.59 0.80 -4.56
N ILE A 65 12.38 0.05 -5.30
CA ILE A 65 13.13 -1.09 -4.80
C ILE A 65 14.60 -0.86 -5.13
N ASP A 66 15.37 -0.43 -4.14
CA ASP A 66 16.80 -0.06 -4.28
C ASP A 66 17.14 0.59 -5.65
N SER A 67 18.08 0.03 -6.41
CA SER A 67 18.58 0.57 -7.69
C SER A 67 17.72 0.21 -8.90
N LYS A 68 16.55 -0.42 -8.71
CA LYS A 68 15.66 -0.87 -9.80
C LYS A 68 14.72 0.24 -10.25
N ASP A 69 14.13 0.06 -11.44
CA ASP A 69 13.02 0.90 -11.89
C ASP A 69 11.82 0.81 -10.95
N ASP A 70 11.07 1.91 -10.87
CA ASP A 70 9.95 2.03 -9.98
C ASP A 70 8.75 1.24 -10.53
N ILE A 71 8.09 0.49 -9.64
CA ILE A 71 6.82 -0.17 -9.94
C ILE A 71 5.70 0.85 -9.72
N VAL A 72 4.91 1.12 -10.75
CA VAL A 72 3.83 2.12 -10.70
C VAL A 72 2.49 1.50 -11.06
N TYR A 73 1.53 1.62 -10.14
CA TYR A 73 0.13 1.26 -10.35
C TYR A 73 -0.74 2.51 -10.36
N LYS A 74 -1.64 2.63 -11.32
CA LYS A 74 -2.67 3.69 -11.35
C LYS A 74 -4.02 3.08 -11.00
N PHE A 75 -4.76 3.76 -10.13
CA PHE A 75 -6.12 3.34 -9.80
C PHE A 75 -7.05 3.50 -11.03
N PRO A 76 -8.08 2.66 -11.18
CA PRO A 76 -9.11 2.87 -12.19
C PRO A 76 -9.79 4.24 -12.03
N ASP A 77 -10.14 4.89 -13.14
CA ASP A 77 -10.69 6.25 -13.16
C ASP A 77 -12.00 6.42 -12.38
N ASN A 78 -12.72 5.32 -12.12
CA ASN A 78 -13.98 5.27 -11.39
C ASN A 78 -13.86 4.60 -10.02
N PHE A 79 -12.64 4.34 -9.55
CA PHE A 79 -12.43 3.70 -8.26
C PHE A 79 -12.65 4.69 -7.11
N VAL A 80 -13.55 4.31 -6.20
CA VAL A 80 -13.84 5.05 -4.97
C VAL A 80 -13.55 4.14 -3.79
N LEU A 81 -12.68 4.57 -2.89
CA LEU A 81 -12.41 3.87 -1.64
C LEU A 81 -13.38 4.36 -0.57
N GLN A 82 -14.34 3.50 -0.23
CA GLN A 82 -15.37 3.81 0.76
C GLN A 82 -14.78 4.11 2.14
N SER A 83 -15.46 4.98 2.89
CA SER A 83 -15.05 5.35 4.24
C SER A 83 -14.96 4.10 5.12
N ARG A 84 -13.87 3.99 5.90
CA ARG A 84 -13.61 2.86 6.81
C ARG A 84 -13.50 1.51 6.12
N SER A 85 -13.19 1.50 4.82
CA SER A 85 -12.94 0.27 4.04
C SER A 85 -11.49 0.18 3.61
N CYS A 86 -11.07 -1.05 3.31
CA CYS A 86 -9.78 -1.33 2.71
C CYS A 86 -9.95 -1.85 1.28
N VAL A 87 -8.90 -1.70 0.47
CA VAL A 87 -8.79 -2.40 -0.80
C VAL A 87 -7.45 -3.08 -0.89
N ARG A 88 -7.46 -4.33 -1.35
CA ARG A 88 -6.26 -5.11 -1.62
C ARG A 88 -5.92 -5.07 -3.10
N ILE A 89 -4.74 -4.59 -3.42
CA ILE A 89 -4.23 -4.53 -4.79
C ILE A 89 -3.22 -5.67 -4.98
N PHE A 90 -3.66 -6.72 -5.66
CA PHE A 90 -2.82 -7.85 -6.02
C PHE A 90 -1.91 -7.51 -7.20
N SER A 91 -0.70 -8.07 -7.20
CA SER A 91 0.07 -8.24 -8.42
C SER A 91 -0.55 -9.33 -9.29
N ARG A 92 -0.24 -9.37 -10.58
CA ARG A 92 -0.75 -10.39 -11.50
C ARG A 92 -0.44 -11.81 -11.05
N ASN A 93 0.77 -12.06 -10.51
CA ASN A 93 1.11 -13.40 -10.04
C ASN A 93 0.51 -13.69 -8.66
N GLY A 94 0.35 -12.65 -7.82
CA GLY A 94 -0.29 -12.77 -6.51
C GLY A 94 -1.80 -12.97 -6.55
N SER A 95 -2.46 -12.69 -7.68
CA SER A 95 -3.90 -12.88 -7.86
C SER A 95 -4.31 -14.30 -8.28
N ILE A 96 -3.36 -15.19 -8.56
CA ILE A 96 -3.65 -16.55 -9.04
C ILE A 96 -4.46 -17.32 -8.00
N GLY A 97 -5.60 -17.88 -8.41
CA GLY A 97 -6.48 -18.68 -7.56
C GLY A 97 -7.49 -17.88 -6.72
N LEU A 98 -7.52 -16.54 -6.87
CA LEU A 98 -8.47 -15.69 -6.15
C LEU A 98 -9.67 -15.37 -7.03
N VAL A 99 -10.77 -16.07 -6.80
CA VAL A 99 -12.04 -15.86 -7.50
C VAL A 99 -12.94 -15.01 -6.60
N ASN A 100 -13.12 -13.73 -6.95
CA ASN A 100 -14.11 -12.81 -6.36
C ASN A 100 -13.88 -12.33 -4.91
N GLN A 101 -12.83 -11.54 -4.67
CA GLN A 101 -12.83 -10.64 -3.50
C GLN A 101 -13.47 -9.31 -3.89
N LYS A 102 -14.64 -9.00 -3.29
CA LYS A 102 -15.39 -7.74 -3.54
C LYS A 102 -14.57 -6.47 -3.25
N GLU A 103 -13.50 -6.60 -2.47
CA GLU A 103 -12.61 -5.52 -2.01
C GLU A 103 -11.17 -5.72 -2.55
N ALA A 104 -11.05 -6.13 -3.82
CA ALA A 104 -9.75 -6.34 -4.44
C ALA A 104 -9.65 -5.75 -5.85
N LEU A 105 -8.44 -5.30 -6.17
CA LEU A 105 -8.00 -4.90 -7.50
C LEU A 105 -6.84 -5.80 -7.92
N VAL A 106 -6.69 -6.01 -9.23
CA VAL A 106 -5.53 -6.70 -9.80
C VAL A 106 -4.76 -5.71 -10.66
N ALA A 107 -3.46 -5.60 -10.42
CA ALA A 107 -2.55 -4.83 -11.23
C ALA A 107 -2.01 -5.72 -12.36
N ASP A 108 -2.78 -5.87 -13.44
CA ASP A 108 -2.49 -6.83 -14.53
C ASP A 108 -1.11 -6.63 -15.19
N ASN A 109 -0.62 -5.39 -15.21
CA ASN A 109 0.68 -5.04 -15.79
C ASN A 109 1.85 -5.16 -14.80
N ILE A 110 1.59 -5.51 -13.54
CA ILE A 110 2.60 -5.66 -12.49
C ILE A 110 2.69 -7.14 -12.12
N PRO A 111 3.74 -7.88 -12.57
CA PRO A 111 3.89 -9.30 -12.25
C PRO A 111 4.02 -9.55 -10.74
N THR A 112 4.73 -8.68 -10.03
CA THR A 112 4.97 -8.70 -8.58
C THR A 112 5.19 -7.27 -8.09
N TRP A 113 4.84 -6.98 -6.84
CA TRP A 113 5.23 -5.74 -6.16
C TRP A 113 6.71 -5.72 -5.75
N GLY A 114 7.42 -6.82 -5.97
CA GLY A 114 8.84 -6.95 -5.76
C GLY A 114 9.25 -6.98 -4.29
N THR A 115 10.43 -7.55 -4.05
CA THR A 115 11.00 -7.80 -2.73
C THR A 115 12.49 -7.49 -2.77
N ASP A 116 13.00 -6.88 -1.71
CA ASP A 116 14.42 -6.57 -1.50
C ASP A 116 14.66 -6.16 -0.05
N SER A 117 15.91 -5.85 0.30
CA SER A 117 16.32 -5.41 1.63
C SER A 117 15.86 -3.99 1.99
N HIS A 118 15.58 -3.13 1.00
CA HIS A 118 15.05 -1.79 1.23
C HIS A 118 14.03 -1.41 0.14
N MET A 119 12.84 -1.04 0.57
CA MET A 119 11.73 -0.70 -0.31
C MET A 119 10.97 0.51 0.22
N VAL A 120 10.62 1.44 -0.66
CA VAL A 120 9.83 2.62 -0.30
C VAL A 120 8.59 2.68 -1.17
N THR A 121 7.43 2.65 -0.55
CA THR A 121 6.12 2.68 -1.23
C THR A 121 5.41 3.99 -0.93
N ARG A 122 4.94 4.65 -1.97
CA ARG A 122 4.26 5.94 -1.89
C ARG A 122 2.87 5.85 -2.49
N LEU A 123 1.92 6.49 -1.84
CA LEU A 123 0.61 6.79 -2.41
C LEU A 123 0.64 8.23 -2.90
N LEU A 124 0.39 8.43 -4.18
CA LEU A 124 0.39 9.73 -4.84
C LEU A 124 -1.03 10.06 -5.30
N ASP A 125 -1.45 11.30 -5.11
CA ASP A 125 -2.75 11.76 -5.61
C ASP A 125 -2.72 12.16 -7.10
N ALA A 126 -3.82 12.73 -7.58
CA ALA A 126 -3.98 13.20 -8.96
C ALA A 126 -2.98 14.30 -9.38
N ASN A 127 -2.43 15.06 -8.44
CA ASN A 127 -1.42 16.09 -8.70
C ASN A 127 0.01 15.52 -8.63
N GLY A 128 0.16 14.28 -8.17
CA GLY A 128 1.45 13.66 -7.87
C GLY A 128 1.97 13.98 -6.46
N ASP A 129 1.15 14.58 -5.59
CA ASP A 129 1.52 14.86 -4.21
C ASP A 129 1.49 13.58 -3.37
N GLU A 130 2.48 13.41 -2.50
CA GLU A 130 2.54 12.27 -1.58
C GLU A 130 1.44 12.37 -0.51
N ARG A 131 0.66 11.31 -0.37
CA ARG A 131 -0.46 11.19 0.57
C ARG A 131 -0.21 10.17 1.67
N ALA A 132 0.65 9.20 1.40
CA ALA A 132 1.20 8.27 2.39
C ALA A 132 2.54 7.70 1.90
N LEU A 133 3.40 7.31 2.84
CA LEU A 133 4.67 6.66 2.58
C LEU A 133 4.87 5.48 3.55
N TYR A 134 5.36 4.37 3.03
CA TYR A 134 5.80 3.21 3.79
C TYR A 134 7.24 2.84 3.39
N ASP A 135 8.19 3.05 4.30
CA ASP A 135 9.61 2.69 4.14
C ASP A 135 9.90 1.40 4.92
N GLU A 136 10.32 0.35 4.21
CA GLU A 136 10.62 -0.99 4.74
C GLU A 136 12.11 -1.29 4.58
N LYS A 137 12.78 -1.62 5.69
CA LYS A 137 14.18 -2.05 5.71
C LYS A 137 14.33 -3.37 6.46
N PHE A 138 14.95 -4.35 5.79
CA PHE A 138 15.33 -5.65 6.33
C PHE A 138 16.81 -5.60 6.69
N GLN A 139 17.13 -5.94 7.95
CA GLN A 139 18.49 -6.07 8.47
C GLN A 139 18.75 -7.48 9.02
#